data_AF-A0A9E4E5S9-F1
#
_entry.id   AF-A0A9E4E5S9-F1
#
_cell.length_a   1.000
_cell.length_b   1.000
_cell.length_c   1.000
_cell.angle_alpha   90.00
_cell.angle_beta   90.00
_cell.angle_gamma   90.00
#
_symmetry.space_group_name_H-M   'P 1'
#
loop_
_entity.id
_entity.type
_entity.pdbx_description
1 polymer ?
#
loop_
_entity_poly.entity_id
_entity_poly.type
_entity_poly.pdbx_seq_one_letter_code
_entity_poly.pdbx_strand_id
1 'polypeptide(L)'
;MIKLFLDIETIPADESIKAGLESHIRPPRNLSRPETLERWETEAKPDRVEDTFRKTALRGHQGRILCVGYIKETDKSLTEDVISGLEPSILRYFWDLAKDVHLFVGFNILNFDLRFIVQRSIIHGIEPTKRLPFARYRSEPVYDVMQEWECWGRENIRLGELAEALDLRSPKGDLDGSKVYDYYQDGRLEEIYRYCMEDVRTTRAIYRRMTFQD
;
A
#
# COMPACT_ATOMS: atom_id res chain seq x y z
N MET A 1 19.65 -13.38 11.52
CA MET A 1 18.16 -13.37 11.34
C MET A 1 17.84 -12.73 10.00
N ILE A 2 16.83 -13.18 9.25
CA ILE A 2 16.47 -12.55 7.95
C ILE A 2 15.29 -11.59 8.16
N LYS A 3 15.49 -10.30 7.89
CA LYS A 3 14.43 -9.28 7.92
C LYS A 3 14.06 -8.87 6.50
N LEU A 4 12.78 -8.64 6.25
CA LEU A 4 12.27 -8.06 5.01
C LEU A 4 11.56 -6.75 5.32
N PHE A 5 12.18 -5.65 4.94
CA PHE A 5 11.54 -4.34 4.93
C PHE A 5 10.79 -4.20 3.61
N LEU A 6 9.53 -3.76 3.63
CA LEU A 6 8.77 -3.59 2.40
C LEU A 6 7.73 -2.47 2.47
N ASP A 7 7.34 -2.06 1.28
CA ASP A 7 6.23 -1.18 0.96
C ASP A 7 5.66 -1.61 -0.41
N ILE A 8 4.38 -1.35 -0.65
CA ILE A 8 3.72 -1.64 -1.93
C ILE A 8 3.10 -0.40 -2.54
N GLU A 9 3.17 -0.33 -3.87
CA GLU A 9 2.35 0.63 -4.62
C GLU A 9 1.18 -0.07 -5.26
N THR A 10 0.04 0.62 -5.23
CA THR A 10 -1.22 0.09 -5.72
C THR A 10 -1.85 1.04 -6.73
N ILE A 11 -2.53 0.46 -7.70
CA ILE A 11 -3.33 1.19 -8.67
C ILE A 11 -4.78 0.75 -8.56
N PRO A 12 -5.73 1.58 -9.04
CA PRO A 12 -7.12 1.20 -9.15
C PRO A 12 -7.32 -0.14 -9.87
N ALA A 13 -8.50 -0.70 -9.65
CA ALA A 13 -9.01 -1.83 -10.41
C ALA A 13 -8.99 -1.55 -11.92
N ASP A 14 -9.28 -2.58 -12.71
CA ASP A 14 -9.46 -2.39 -14.15
C ASP A 14 -10.65 -1.44 -14.44
N GLU A 15 -10.53 -0.58 -15.45
CA GLU A 15 -11.56 0.40 -15.77
C GLU A 15 -12.93 -0.23 -16.10
N SER A 16 -12.96 -1.51 -16.49
CA SER A 16 -14.19 -2.27 -16.70
C SER A 16 -15.15 -2.26 -15.50
N ILE A 17 -14.68 -2.01 -14.26
CA ILE A 17 -15.57 -1.92 -13.10
C ILE A 17 -16.34 -0.60 -13.02
N LYS A 18 -15.93 0.45 -13.77
CA LYS A 18 -16.50 1.82 -13.65
C LYS A 18 -18.01 1.82 -13.90
N ALA A 19 -18.50 1.10 -14.90
CA ALA A 19 -19.93 0.98 -15.18
C ALA A 19 -20.71 0.33 -14.00
N GLY A 20 -20.10 -0.67 -13.36
CA GLY A 20 -20.65 -1.29 -12.16
C GLY A 20 -20.73 -0.32 -10.99
N LEU A 21 -19.65 0.44 -10.74
CA LEU A 21 -19.62 1.47 -9.69
C LEU A 21 -20.69 2.55 -9.93
N GLU A 22 -20.77 3.04 -11.16
CA GLU A 22 -21.72 4.06 -11.56
C GLU A 22 -23.17 3.64 -11.26
N SER A 23 -23.51 2.38 -11.54
CA SER A 23 -24.86 1.85 -11.29
C SER A 23 -25.26 1.83 -9.80
N HIS A 24 -24.32 2.01 -8.87
CA HIS A 24 -24.55 2.02 -7.41
C HIS A 24 -24.48 3.42 -6.81
N ILE A 25 -23.96 4.40 -7.55
CA ILE A 25 -23.90 5.79 -7.09
C ILE A 25 -25.28 6.42 -7.29
N ARG A 26 -25.76 7.10 -6.25
CA ARG A 26 -27.10 7.69 -6.18
C ARG A 26 -27.01 9.16 -5.81
N PRO A 27 -27.96 9.99 -6.27
CA PRO A 27 -28.01 11.39 -5.89
C PRO A 27 -28.19 11.51 -4.37
N PRO A 28 -27.68 12.62 -3.77
CA PRO A 28 -28.00 12.99 -2.40
C PRO A 28 -29.51 12.96 -2.16
N ARG A 29 -29.93 12.39 -1.01
CA ARG A 29 -31.36 12.19 -0.68
C ARG A 29 -32.18 13.48 -0.62
N ASN A 30 -31.52 14.63 -0.48
CA ASN A 30 -32.14 15.95 -0.44
C ASN A 30 -32.39 16.55 -1.84
N LEU A 31 -31.89 15.95 -2.92
CA LEU A 31 -32.23 16.34 -4.29
C LEU A 31 -33.49 15.60 -4.75
N SER A 32 -34.51 16.35 -5.13
CA SER A 32 -35.80 15.79 -5.57
C SER A 32 -36.39 16.47 -6.81
N ARG A 33 -35.88 17.65 -7.20
CA ARG A 33 -36.37 18.37 -8.38
C ARG A 33 -35.73 17.77 -9.64
N PRO A 34 -36.49 17.51 -10.72
CA PRO A 34 -35.97 16.91 -11.96
C PRO A 34 -34.72 17.60 -12.51
N GLU A 35 -34.74 18.93 -12.61
CA GLU A 35 -33.61 19.72 -13.12
C GLU A 35 -32.34 19.55 -12.27
N THR A 36 -32.49 19.51 -10.94
CA THR A 36 -31.34 19.31 -10.04
C THR A 36 -30.80 17.89 -10.07
N LEU A 37 -31.66 16.91 -10.35
CA LEU A 37 -31.26 15.51 -10.52
C LEU A 37 -30.51 15.31 -11.84
N GLU A 38 -31.00 15.91 -12.92
CA GLU A 38 -30.34 15.87 -14.23
C GLU A 38 -28.96 16.54 -14.19
N ARG A 39 -28.85 17.71 -13.55
CA ARG A 39 -27.55 18.36 -13.33
C ARG A 39 -26.63 17.51 -12.47
N TRP A 40 -27.12 16.87 -11.41
CA TRP A 40 -26.29 15.97 -10.61
C TRP A 40 -25.81 14.77 -11.42
N GLU A 41 -26.69 14.18 -12.24
CA GLU A 41 -26.37 13.02 -13.07
C GLU A 41 -25.31 13.36 -14.13
N THR A 42 -25.37 14.55 -14.71
CA THR A 42 -24.48 14.98 -15.81
C THR A 42 -23.19 15.65 -15.33
N GLU A 43 -23.26 16.48 -14.28
CA GLU A 43 -22.12 17.28 -13.81
C GLU A 43 -21.38 16.62 -12.64
N ALA A 44 -22.09 16.00 -11.68
CA ALA A 44 -21.48 15.56 -10.41
C ALA A 44 -21.22 14.05 -10.33
N LYS A 45 -22.07 13.24 -10.94
CA LYS A 45 -21.94 11.77 -10.90
C LYS A 45 -20.65 11.28 -11.56
N PRO A 46 -20.18 11.82 -12.70
CA PRO A 46 -18.91 11.39 -13.30
C PRO A 46 -17.72 11.52 -12.34
N ASP A 47 -17.59 12.67 -11.66
CA ASP A 47 -16.53 12.89 -10.66
C ASP A 47 -16.63 11.92 -9.48
N ARG A 48 -17.86 11.61 -9.03
CA ARG A 48 -18.09 10.61 -7.97
C ARG A 48 -17.69 9.20 -8.41
N VAL A 49 -17.93 8.85 -9.67
CA VAL A 49 -17.49 7.57 -10.25
C VAL A 49 -15.98 7.51 -10.26
N GLU A 50 -15.31 8.56 -10.73
CA GLU A 50 -13.85 8.63 -10.81
C GLU A 50 -13.22 8.59 -9.40
N ASP A 51 -13.73 9.36 -8.45
CA ASP A 51 -13.30 9.31 -7.03
C ASP A 51 -13.44 7.91 -6.43
N THR A 52 -14.57 7.25 -6.70
CA THR A 52 -14.84 5.90 -6.18
C THR A 52 -13.94 4.87 -6.83
N PHE A 53 -13.69 5.02 -8.14
CA PHE A 53 -12.78 4.20 -8.90
C PHE A 53 -11.34 4.35 -8.38
N ARG A 54 -10.83 5.58 -8.21
CA ARG A 54 -9.50 5.85 -7.65
C ARG A 54 -9.31 5.25 -6.27
N LYS A 55 -10.31 5.34 -5.40
CA LYS A 55 -10.29 4.72 -4.06
C LYS A 55 -10.21 3.20 -4.07
N THR A 56 -10.45 2.54 -5.20
CA THR A 56 -10.24 1.08 -5.30
C THR A 56 -8.76 0.70 -5.17
N ALA A 57 -7.83 1.62 -5.45
CA ALA A 57 -6.40 1.41 -5.23
C ALA A 57 -6.10 1.00 -3.78
N LEU A 58 -6.84 1.54 -2.81
CA LEU A 58 -6.65 1.26 -1.38
C LEU A 58 -7.40 0.01 -0.87
N ARG A 59 -8.00 -0.78 -1.77
CA ARG A 59 -8.86 -1.92 -1.43
C ARG A 59 -8.35 -3.20 -2.07
N GLY A 60 -7.76 -4.10 -1.27
CA GLY A 60 -7.20 -5.36 -1.80
C GLY A 60 -8.19 -6.28 -2.50
N HIS A 61 -9.50 -6.15 -2.26
CA HIS A 61 -10.51 -6.89 -3.00
C HIS A 61 -10.85 -6.31 -4.39
N GLN A 62 -10.37 -5.11 -4.73
CA GLN A 62 -10.66 -4.42 -6.00
C GLN A 62 -9.39 -3.97 -6.72
N GLY A 63 -8.53 -3.21 -6.04
CA GLY A 63 -7.29 -2.65 -6.59
C GLY A 63 -6.27 -3.70 -6.98
N ARG A 64 -5.15 -3.23 -7.53
CA ARG A 64 -4.07 -4.08 -8.03
C ARG A 64 -2.73 -3.61 -7.46
N ILE A 65 -1.85 -4.57 -7.17
CA ILE A 65 -0.46 -4.28 -6.82
C ILE A 65 0.28 -3.93 -8.10
N LEU A 66 0.93 -2.76 -8.09
CA LEU A 66 1.78 -2.26 -9.16
C LEU A 66 3.22 -2.73 -8.97
N CYS A 67 3.75 -2.59 -7.75
CA CYS A 67 5.08 -3.06 -7.39
C CYS A 67 5.21 -3.32 -5.89
N VAL A 68 6.29 -4.01 -5.52
CA VAL A 68 6.72 -4.19 -4.13
C VAL A 68 8.18 -3.75 -4.03
N GLY A 69 8.43 -2.63 -3.34
CA GLY A 69 9.78 -2.24 -2.96
C GLY A 69 10.20 -3.06 -1.74
N TYR A 70 11.46 -3.51 -1.69
CA TYR A 70 11.95 -4.23 -0.53
C TYR A 70 13.43 -4.06 -0.24
N ILE A 71 13.77 -4.25 1.03
CA ILE A 71 15.13 -4.50 1.50
C ILE A 71 15.13 -5.84 2.25
N LYS A 72 15.88 -6.83 1.75
CA LYS A 72 16.13 -8.09 2.44
C LYS A 72 17.48 -8.00 3.16
N GLU A 73 17.42 -7.99 4.48
CA GLU A 73 18.58 -7.85 5.36
C GLU A 73 18.90 -9.19 6.04
N THR A 74 20.16 -9.59 5.95
CA THR A 74 20.74 -10.71 6.71
C THR A 74 21.90 -10.19 7.55
N ASP A 75 22.49 -11.07 8.38
CA ASP A 75 23.65 -10.71 9.18
C ASP A 75 24.91 -10.43 8.33
N LYS A 76 24.90 -10.79 7.03
CA LYS A 76 26.05 -10.69 6.12
C LYS A 76 25.82 -9.82 4.89
N SER A 77 24.56 -9.55 4.55
CA SER A 77 24.21 -8.92 3.28
C SER A 77 22.93 -8.10 3.39
N LEU A 78 22.81 -7.13 2.51
CA LEU A 78 21.63 -6.31 2.31
C LEU A 78 21.36 -6.26 0.80
N THR A 79 20.14 -6.62 0.41
CA THR A 79 19.68 -6.56 -0.99
C THR A 79 18.48 -5.63 -1.06
N GLU A 80 18.54 -4.65 -1.95
CA GLU A 80 17.45 -3.70 -2.22
C GLU A 80 16.98 -3.90 -3.66
N ASP A 81 15.68 -4.03 -3.89
CA ASP A 81 15.12 -4.15 -5.24
C ASP A 81 13.62 -3.83 -5.26
N VAL A 82 13.05 -3.71 -6.46
CA VAL A 82 11.62 -3.52 -6.70
C VAL A 82 11.08 -4.67 -7.56
N ILE A 83 10.13 -5.42 -7.01
CA ILE A 83 9.39 -6.44 -7.75
C ILE A 83 8.32 -5.73 -8.59
N SER A 84 8.39 -5.87 -9.91
CA SER A 84 7.44 -5.26 -10.86
C SER A 84 7.01 -6.25 -11.96
N GLY A 85 6.02 -5.85 -12.77
CA GLY A 85 5.49 -6.64 -13.88
C GLY A 85 4.02 -7.02 -13.68
N LEU A 86 3.60 -8.16 -14.23
CA LEU A 86 2.23 -8.64 -14.04
C LEU A 86 1.99 -9.03 -12.57
N GLU A 87 0.88 -8.57 -11.99
CA GLU A 87 0.54 -8.79 -10.58
C GLU A 87 0.67 -10.25 -10.12
N PRO A 88 0.22 -11.30 -10.86
CA PRO A 88 0.45 -12.68 -10.46
C PRO A 88 1.94 -13.07 -10.33
N SER A 89 2.80 -12.50 -11.17
CA SER A 89 4.24 -12.73 -11.12
C SER A 89 4.88 -12.00 -9.95
N ILE A 90 4.44 -10.77 -9.65
CA ILE A 90 4.85 -10.02 -8.45
C ILE A 90 4.54 -10.83 -7.20
N LEU A 91 3.31 -11.34 -7.08
CA LEU A 91 2.85 -12.11 -5.92
C LEU A 91 3.64 -13.42 -5.75
N ARG A 92 3.88 -14.17 -6.83
CA ARG A 92 4.70 -15.39 -6.79
C ARG A 92 6.13 -15.09 -6.33
N TYR A 93 6.74 -14.02 -6.85
CA TYR A 93 8.08 -13.62 -6.44
C TYR A 93 8.11 -13.20 -4.98
N PHE A 94 7.16 -12.37 -4.53
CA PHE A 94 7.06 -11.95 -3.14
C PHE A 94 6.97 -13.15 -2.19
N TRP A 95 6.12 -14.12 -2.48
CA TRP A 95 6.00 -15.30 -1.63
C TRP A 95 7.25 -16.18 -1.69
N ASP A 96 7.93 -16.29 -2.83
CA ASP A 96 9.23 -16.98 -2.88
C ASP A 96 10.26 -16.29 -1.98
N LEU A 97 10.36 -14.96 -2.06
CA LEU A 97 11.23 -14.13 -1.25
C LEU A 97 10.94 -14.25 0.26
N ALA A 98 9.67 -14.41 0.63
CA ALA A 98 9.15 -14.47 1.99
C ALA A 98 9.38 -15.82 2.71
N LYS A 99 9.75 -16.89 1.98
CA LYS A 99 9.87 -18.26 2.51
C LYS A 99 10.76 -18.33 3.76
N ASP A 100 11.94 -17.72 3.71
CA ASP A 100 12.99 -17.75 4.74
C ASP A 100 13.00 -16.49 5.64
N VAL A 101 12.09 -15.53 5.42
CA VAL A 101 12.01 -14.29 6.20
C VAL A 101 11.57 -14.56 7.64
N HIS A 102 12.33 -14.08 8.61
CA HIS A 102 12.02 -14.25 10.03
C HIS A 102 11.22 -13.08 10.61
N LEU A 103 11.37 -11.89 10.03
CA LEU A 103 10.68 -10.68 10.46
C LEU A 103 10.32 -9.82 9.23
N PHE A 104 9.04 -9.50 9.07
CA PHE A 104 8.56 -8.49 8.12
C PHE A 104 8.51 -7.15 8.83
N VAL A 105 8.97 -6.09 8.18
CA VAL A 105 8.95 -4.74 8.72
C VAL A 105 8.37 -3.81 7.66
N GLY A 106 7.45 -2.94 8.06
CA GLY A 106 6.84 -1.96 7.16
C GLY A 106 6.10 -0.89 7.96
N PHE A 107 5.61 0.15 7.29
CA PHE A 107 4.87 1.22 7.92
C PHE A 107 3.36 1.03 7.69
N ASN A 108 2.57 0.78 8.75
CA ASN A 108 1.16 0.39 8.64
C ASN A 108 0.94 -0.92 7.84
N ILE A 109 1.95 -1.78 7.84
CA ILE A 109 2.08 -2.97 7.01
C ILE A 109 1.01 -4.03 7.28
N LEU A 110 0.51 -4.13 8.52
CA LEU A 110 -0.56 -5.07 8.88
C LEU A 110 -1.91 -4.63 8.34
N ASN A 111 -2.17 -3.32 8.35
CA ASN A 111 -3.44 -2.76 7.91
C ASN A 111 -3.42 -2.33 6.45
N PHE A 112 -2.32 -2.49 5.73
CA PHE A 112 -2.26 -2.18 4.31
C PHE A 112 -1.54 -3.30 3.55
N ASP A 113 -0.22 -3.25 3.46
CA ASP A 113 0.60 -4.02 2.52
C ASP A 113 0.37 -5.52 2.60
N LEU A 114 0.63 -6.16 3.75
CA LEU A 114 0.53 -7.61 3.89
C LEU A 114 -0.92 -8.07 3.73
N ARG A 115 -1.89 -7.27 4.21
CA ARG A 115 -3.31 -7.57 4.03
C ARG A 115 -3.70 -7.52 2.57
N PHE A 116 -3.20 -6.52 1.84
CA PHE A 116 -3.42 -6.36 0.41
C PHE A 116 -2.82 -7.53 -0.37
N ILE A 117 -1.54 -7.84 -0.12
CA ILE A 117 -0.84 -8.97 -0.74
C ILE A 117 -1.59 -10.28 -0.51
N VAL A 118 -2.04 -10.57 0.72
CA VAL A 118 -2.81 -11.79 1.02
C VAL A 118 -4.14 -11.80 0.27
N GLN A 119 -4.89 -10.69 0.26
CA GLN A 119 -6.16 -10.61 -0.48
C GLN A 119 -5.97 -10.82 -1.98
N ARG A 120 -4.95 -10.19 -2.57
CA ARG A 120 -4.62 -10.35 -4.00
C ARG A 120 -4.13 -11.75 -4.32
N SER A 121 -3.37 -12.36 -3.42
CA SER A 121 -2.92 -13.76 -3.57
C SER A 121 -4.12 -14.72 -3.63
N ILE A 122 -5.10 -14.54 -2.74
CA ILE A 122 -6.34 -15.33 -2.76
C ILE A 122 -7.10 -15.13 -4.07
N ILE A 123 -7.25 -13.89 -4.53
CA ILE A 123 -7.94 -13.56 -5.79
C ILE A 123 -7.27 -14.20 -7.00
N HIS A 124 -5.94 -14.25 -7.02
CA HIS A 124 -5.14 -14.86 -8.09
C HIS A 124 -4.90 -16.37 -7.92
N GLY A 125 -5.41 -16.99 -6.86
CA GLY A 125 -5.17 -18.40 -6.57
C GLY A 125 -3.70 -18.74 -6.28
N ILE A 126 -2.93 -17.77 -5.76
CA ILE A 126 -1.52 -17.94 -5.41
C ILE A 126 -1.43 -18.28 -3.92
N GLU A 127 -0.89 -19.45 -3.61
CA GLU A 127 -0.74 -19.91 -2.24
C GLU A 127 0.37 -19.15 -1.50
N PRO A 128 0.09 -18.52 -0.34
CA PRO A 128 1.13 -17.95 0.50
C PRO A 128 2.11 -19.00 1.00
N THR A 129 3.40 -18.76 0.82
CA THR A 129 4.47 -19.65 1.33
C THR A 129 4.68 -19.57 2.84
N LYS A 130 4.11 -18.53 3.47
CA LYS A 130 4.15 -18.29 4.91
C LYS A 130 2.81 -17.78 5.38
N ARG A 131 2.33 -18.35 6.49
CA ARG A 131 1.12 -17.88 7.16
C ARG A 131 1.44 -16.65 8.02
N LEU A 132 0.77 -15.54 7.74
CA LEU A 132 0.90 -14.30 8.49
C LEU A 132 -0.28 -14.13 9.45
N PRO A 133 -0.05 -13.84 10.74
CA PRO A 133 -1.12 -13.49 11.66
C PRO A 133 -1.52 -12.02 11.47
N PHE A 134 -2.82 -11.79 11.32
CA PHE A 134 -3.42 -10.44 11.30
C PHE A 134 -4.15 -10.11 12.61
N ALA A 135 -3.90 -10.90 13.66
CA ALA A 135 -4.46 -10.63 14.98
C ALA A 135 -3.75 -9.41 15.56
N ARG A 136 -4.51 -8.33 15.85
CA ARG A 136 -3.98 -7.02 16.24
C ARG A 136 -2.81 -7.05 17.21
N TYR A 137 -2.88 -7.80 18.31
CA TYR A 137 -1.82 -7.84 19.33
C TYR A 137 -0.87 -9.05 19.22
N ARG A 138 -0.92 -9.79 18.12
CA ARG A 138 -0.02 -10.91 17.83
C ARG A 138 0.60 -10.67 16.46
N SER A 139 1.54 -9.74 16.44
CA SER A 139 2.17 -9.26 15.22
C SER A 139 3.28 -10.18 14.74
N GLU A 140 3.98 -10.94 15.60
CA GLU A 140 5.05 -11.86 15.17
C GLU A 140 4.59 -12.82 14.05
N PRO A 141 5.28 -12.89 12.90
CA PRO A 141 6.63 -12.37 12.59
C PRO A 141 6.63 -10.99 11.89
N VAL A 142 5.80 -10.05 12.29
CA VAL A 142 5.64 -8.71 11.69
C VAL A 142 5.91 -7.63 12.73
N TYR A 143 6.71 -6.64 12.36
CA TYR A 143 6.92 -5.40 13.08
C TYR A 143 6.29 -4.26 12.28
N ASP A 144 5.12 -3.80 12.70
CA ASP A 144 4.45 -2.66 12.06
C ASP A 144 4.92 -1.37 12.73
N VAL A 145 5.78 -0.62 12.04
CA VAL A 145 6.47 0.56 12.60
C VAL A 145 5.50 1.58 13.16
N MET A 146 4.38 1.84 12.47
CA MET A 146 3.38 2.80 12.93
C MET A 146 2.71 2.31 14.22
N GLN A 147 2.33 1.03 14.26
CA GLN A 147 1.63 0.47 15.41
C GLN A 147 2.52 0.30 16.64
N GLU A 148 3.79 -0.03 16.44
CA GLU A 148 4.77 -0.10 17.54
C GLU A 148 5.07 1.31 18.09
N TRP A 149 5.16 2.33 17.23
CA TRP A 149 5.33 3.74 17.67
C TRP A 149 4.16 4.20 18.53
N GLU A 150 2.94 3.91 18.10
CA GLU A 150 1.71 4.26 18.82
C GLU A 150 1.44 3.39 20.05
N CYS A 151 2.33 2.44 20.36
CA CYS A 151 2.13 1.45 21.40
C CYS A 151 0.75 0.76 21.27
N TRP A 152 0.36 0.45 20.02
CA TRP A 152 -0.92 -0.14 19.63
C TRP A 152 -2.18 0.70 19.91
N GLY A 153 -2.01 2.02 20.00
CA GLY A 153 -3.04 3.04 20.20
C GLY A 153 -4.06 3.18 19.06
N ARG A 154 -4.73 4.34 19.02
CA ARG A 154 -5.75 4.68 18.00
C ARG A 154 -5.39 5.89 17.13
N GLU A 155 -4.40 6.65 17.56
CA GLU A 155 -3.88 7.76 16.77
C GLU A 155 -3.04 7.16 15.64
N ASN A 156 -2.99 7.81 14.47
CA ASN A 156 -2.14 7.41 13.36
C ASN A 156 -1.13 8.53 13.11
N ILE A 157 0.14 8.18 12.85
CA ILE A 157 1.17 9.11 12.37
C ILE A 157 1.53 8.84 10.90
N ARG A 158 1.95 9.85 10.14
CA ARG A 158 2.50 9.65 8.79
C ARG A 158 3.97 9.27 8.84
N LEU A 159 4.44 8.51 7.85
CA LEU A 159 5.85 8.07 7.75
C LEU A 159 6.84 9.25 7.85
N GLY A 160 6.57 10.34 7.11
CA GLY A 160 7.40 11.54 7.14
C GLY A 160 7.39 12.26 8.50
N GLU A 161 6.24 12.32 9.17
CA GLU A 161 6.11 12.94 10.51
C GLU A 161 6.92 12.16 11.55
N LEU A 162 6.88 10.81 11.48
CA LEU A 162 7.69 9.97 12.37
C LEU A 162 9.18 10.08 12.08
N ALA A 163 9.58 10.12 10.79
CA ALA A 163 10.97 10.32 10.41
C ALA A 163 11.51 11.65 10.97
N GLU A 164 10.75 12.74 10.84
CA GLU A 164 11.11 14.05 11.38
C GLU A 164 11.21 14.06 12.91
N ALA A 165 10.26 13.42 13.61
CA ALA A 165 10.30 13.30 15.07
C ALA A 165 11.54 12.55 15.59
N LEU A 166 12.12 11.69 14.74
CA LEU A 166 13.33 10.93 15.02
C LEU A 166 14.61 11.58 14.45
N ASP A 167 14.56 12.82 13.95
CA ASP A 167 15.72 13.46 13.31
C ASP A 167 16.33 12.60 12.18
N LEU A 168 15.46 11.90 11.44
CA LEU A 168 15.81 11.11 10.28
C LEU A 168 15.41 11.84 9.00
N ARG A 169 16.07 11.50 7.89
CA ARG A 169 15.66 11.99 6.57
C ARG A 169 14.26 11.45 6.26
N SER A 170 13.30 12.35 6.20
CA SER A 170 11.96 12.07 5.67
C SER A 170 12.00 11.80 4.16
N PRO A 171 11.15 10.92 3.63
CA PRO A 171 10.97 10.74 2.19
C PRO A 171 10.40 12.04 1.63
N LYS A 172 11.28 12.90 1.12
CA LYS A 172 10.92 14.17 0.49
C LYS A 172 10.81 13.94 -1.02
N GLY A 173 9.61 14.13 -1.56
CA GLY A 173 9.37 14.07 -3.00
C GLY A 173 8.06 14.75 -3.41
N ASP A 174 7.87 14.93 -4.72
CA ASP A 174 6.63 15.47 -5.30
C ASP A 174 5.50 14.44 -5.36
N LEU A 175 5.84 13.16 -5.27
CA LEU A 175 4.91 12.03 -5.29
C LEU A 175 4.43 11.72 -3.86
N ASP A 176 3.12 11.56 -3.73
CA ASP A 176 2.47 10.98 -2.55
C ASP A 176 1.50 9.89 -3.03
N GLY A 177 1.05 9.03 -2.12
CA GLY A 177 0.19 7.89 -2.45
C GLY A 177 -1.10 8.24 -3.23
N SER A 178 -1.59 9.48 -3.17
CA SER A 178 -2.77 9.89 -3.94
C SER A 178 -2.48 10.13 -5.43
N LYS A 179 -1.22 10.38 -5.79
CA LYS A 179 -0.75 10.69 -7.15
C LYS A 179 -0.19 9.48 -7.91
N VAL A 180 -0.05 8.33 -7.25
CA VAL A 180 0.52 7.10 -7.83
C VAL A 180 -0.22 6.70 -9.11
N TYR A 181 -1.56 6.80 -9.10
CA TYR A 181 -2.34 6.46 -10.29
C TYR A 181 -2.12 7.44 -11.44
N ASP A 182 -1.98 8.75 -11.17
CA ASP A 182 -1.72 9.75 -12.21
C ASP A 182 -0.35 9.50 -12.86
N TYR A 183 0.67 9.23 -12.05
CA TYR A 183 2.00 8.88 -12.55
C TYR A 183 1.97 7.57 -13.36
N TYR A 184 1.18 6.60 -12.92
CA TYR A 184 0.99 5.36 -13.67
C TYR A 184 0.35 5.62 -15.04
N GLN A 185 -0.68 6.47 -15.10
CA GLN A 185 -1.32 6.87 -16.37
C GLN A 185 -0.35 7.60 -17.31
N ASP A 186 0.55 8.40 -16.74
CA ASP A 186 1.60 9.11 -17.49
C ASP A 186 2.80 8.21 -17.89
N GLY A 187 2.79 6.92 -17.54
CA GLY A 187 3.90 5.99 -17.82
C GLY A 187 5.15 6.21 -16.96
N ARG A 188 5.02 6.97 -15.87
CA ARG A 188 6.10 7.41 -14.96
C ARG A 188 6.44 6.36 -13.90
N LEU A 189 6.68 5.12 -14.34
CA LEU A 189 6.88 3.96 -13.46
C LEU A 189 8.17 4.07 -12.63
N GLU A 190 9.25 4.58 -13.22
CA GLU A 190 10.54 4.70 -12.53
C GLU A 190 10.49 5.67 -11.35
N GLU A 191 9.66 6.71 -11.42
CA GLU A 191 9.44 7.62 -10.28
C GLU A 191 8.63 6.94 -9.16
N ILE A 192 7.64 6.12 -9.51
CA ILE A 192 6.88 5.33 -8.54
C ILE A 192 7.79 4.32 -7.84
N TYR A 193 8.64 3.61 -8.58
CA TYR A 193 9.59 2.63 -8.00
C TYR A 193 10.60 3.29 -7.08
N ARG A 194 11.09 4.48 -7.45
CA ARG A 194 11.98 5.26 -6.60
C ARG A 194 11.30 5.70 -5.31
N TYR A 195 10.08 6.20 -5.40
CA TYR A 195 9.27 6.60 -4.24
C TYR A 195 9.03 5.43 -3.29
N CYS A 196 8.56 4.28 -3.80
CA CYS A 196 8.35 3.07 -3.00
C CYS A 196 9.65 2.66 -2.26
N MET A 197 10.80 2.67 -2.96
CA MET A 197 12.09 2.36 -2.31
C MET A 197 12.55 3.41 -1.29
N GLU A 198 12.21 4.69 -1.47
CA GLU A 198 12.48 5.73 -0.47
C GLU A 198 11.65 5.50 0.80
N ASP A 199 10.40 5.07 0.68
CA ASP A 199 9.54 4.71 1.81
C ASP A 199 10.09 3.46 2.54
N VAL A 200 10.56 2.44 1.81
CA VAL A 200 11.23 1.26 2.42
C VAL A 200 12.50 1.65 3.18
N ARG A 201 13.35 2.49 2.59
CA ARG A 201 14.61 2.94 3.22
C ARG A 201 14.34 3.77 4.48
N THR A 202 13.36 4.66 4.42
CA THR A 202 12.93 5.47 5.57
C THR A 202 12.39 4.57 6.67
N THR A 203 11.50 3.64 6.34
CA THR A 203 10.93 2.68 7.27
C THR A 203 12.01 1.84 7.96
N ARG A 204 13.02 1.38 7.21
CA ARG A 204 14.18 0.68 7.78
C ARG A 204 14.97 1.56 8.75
N ALA A 205 15.21 2.83 8.42
CA ALA A 205 15.92 3.76 9.30
C ALA A 205 15.15 4.01 10.62
N ILE A 206 13.83 4.23 10.52
CA ILE A 206 12.95 4.39 11.70
C ILE A 206 12.99 3.13 12.57
N TYR A 207 12.85 1.95 11.96
CA TYR A 207 12.93 0.67 12.69
C TYR A 207 14.24 0.55 13.48
N ARG A 208 15.39 0.88 12.87
CA ARG A 208 16.68 0.81 13.57
C ARG A 208 16.75 1.77 14.74
N ARG A 209 16.24 2.99 14.57
CA ARG A 209 16.14 3.98 15.66
C ARG A 209 15.25 3.48 16.81
N MET A 210 14.05 2.98 16.50
CA MET A 210 13.08 2.50 17.50
C MET A 210 13.56 1.24 18.25
N THR A 211 14.42 0.45 17.61
CA THR A 211 14.97 -0.78 18.20
C THR A 211 16.40 -0.61 18.75
N PHE A 212 16.91 0.63 18.79
CA PHE A 212 18.25 0.97 19.27
C PHE A 212 19.37 0.16 18.58
N GLN A 213 19.24 -0.03 17.27
CA GLN A 213 20.19 -0.75 16.41
C GLN A 213 21.08 0.19 15.59
N ASP A 214 21.14 1.47 15.96
CA ASP A 214 22.00 2.47 15.31
C ASP A 214 23.47 2.36 15.72
#